data_AF-A0A9E4ZLT8-F1
#
_entry.id   AF-A0A9E4ZLT8-F1
#
_cell.length_a   1.000
_cell.length_b   1.000
_cell.length_c   1.000
_cell.angle_alpha   90.00
_cell.angle_beta   90.00
_cell.angle_gamma   90.00
#
_symmetry.space_group_name_H-M   'P 1'
#
loop_
_entity.id
_entity.type
_entity.pdbx_description
1 polymer ?
#
loop_
_entity_poly.entity_id
_entity_poly.type
_entity_poly.pdbx_seq_one_letter_code
_entity_poly.pdbx_strand_id
1 'polypeptide(L)'
;MSEITGVTFPVPKHLMPRFFKDKKTVFIKPATVFKELRSGMKLVFYQSHEDTGYVGEATIKRIVIDDDPLAFFETFGDAVFLTIEEAKAYVDNQERWQGVRVRKEVPRKRPWMALELEGIRKYDTVKKPERFVPVGGRYLRE
;
A
#
# COMPACT_ATOMS: atom_id res chain seq x y z
N MET A 1 -0.40 5.14 25.46
CA MET A 1 -0.72 4.54 24.14
C MET A 1 0.60 4.25 23.47
N SER A 2 0.76 3.04 22.94
CA SER A 2 1.94 2.65 22.15
C SER A 2 2.13 3.55 20.93
N GLU A 3 3.37 3.99 20.72
CA GLU A 3 3.78 4.86 19.62
C GLU A 3 3.55 4.15 18.28
N ILE A 4 3.14 4.89 17.25
CA ILE A 4 2.98 4.34 15.89
C ILE A 4 4.34 4.42 15.20
N THR A 5 4.93 3.26 14.95
CA THR A 5 6.27 3.15 14.35
C THR A 5 6.23 2.88 12.84
N GLY A 6 5.06 2.53 12.32
CA GLY A 6 4.90 2.24 10.91
C GLY A 6 3.52 1.73 10.53
N VAL A 7 3.47 1.11 9.36
CA VAL A 7 2.25 0.60 8.75
C VAL A 7 2.52 -0.66 7.96
N THR A 8 1.49 -1.47 7.81
CA THR A 8 1.52 -2.63 6.93
C THR A 8 0.27 -2.69 6.07
N PHE A 9 0.47 -3.08 4.81
CA PHE A 9 -0.57 -3.28 3.81
C PHE A 9 -0.44 -4.64 3.15
N PRO A 10 -1.56 -5.30 2.85
CA PRO A 10 -1.52 -6.53 2.08
C PRO A 10 -1.13 -6.25 0.63
N VAL A 11 -0.09 -6.94 0.18
CA VAL A 11 0.35 -6.96 -1.20
C VAL A 11 0.30 -8.42 -1.69
N PRO A 12 -0.39 -8.70 -2.80
CA PRO A 12 -0.39 -10.04 -3.39
C PRO A 12 1.02 -10.55 -3.65
N LYS A 13 1.28 -11.83 -3.33
CA LYS A 13 2.60 -12.47 -3.48
C LYS A 13 3.26 -12.24 -4.84
N HIS A 14 2.48 -12.32 -5.93
CA HIS A 14 3.00 -12.13 -7.28
C HIS A 14 3.53 -10.71 -7.56
N LEU A 15 3.13 -9.70 -6.77
CA LEU A 15 3.62 -8.32 -6.89
C LEU A 15 4.83 -8.03 -5.99
N MET A 16 5.11 -8.86 -4.99
CA MET A 16 6.26 -8.67 -4.09
C MET A 16 7.62 -8.59 -4.79
N PRO A 17 7.91 -9.38 -5.86
CA PRO A 17 9.16 -9.25 -6.61
C PRO A 17 9.45 -7.83 -7.10
N ARG A 18 8.43 -6.99 -7.30
CA ARG A 18 8.62 -5.62 -7.81
C ARG A 18 9.44 -4.76 -6.87
N PHE A 19 9.24 -4.91 -5.56
CA PHE A 19 10.03 -4.19 -4.56
C PHE A 19 11.44 -4.78 -4.42
N PHE A 20 11.55 -6.10 -4.32
CA PHE A 20 12.79 -6.76 -3.92
C PHE A 20 13.75 -7.02 -5.09
N LYS A 21 13.22 -7.35 -6.27
CA LYS A 21 13.97 -7.67 -7.50
C LYS A 21 13.98 -6.49 -8.47
N ASP A 22 12.80 -5.99 -8.84
CA ASP A 22 12.65 -4.97 -9.89
C ASP A 22 12.92 -3.55 -9.37
N LYS A 23 13.23 -3.43 -8.07
CA LYS A 23 13.63 -2.20 -7.37
C LYS A 23 12.62 -1.04 -7.51
N LYS A 24 11.32 -1.36 -7.64
CA LYS A 24 10.25 -0.38 -7.52
C LYS A 24 10.25 0.21 -6.11
N THR A 25 10.24 1.54 -6.02
CA THR A 25 10.38 2.27 -4.75
C THR A 25 9.12 3.00 -4.34
N VAL A 26 8.05 2.98 -5.13
CA VAL A 26 6.82 3.70 -4.83
C VAL A 26 5.66 2.74 -4.67
N PHE A 27 5.09 2.71 -3.46
CA PHE A 27 3.89 1.96 -3.14
C PHE A 27 2.67 2.86 -3.25
N ILE A 28 1.65 2.47 -4.02
CA ILE A 28 0.40 3.21 -4.18
C ILE A 28 -0.83 2.42 -3.74
N LYS A 29 -1.81 3.08 -3.14
CA LYS A 29 -3.14 2.47 -2.86
C LYS A 29 -4.18 3.53 -2.48
N PRO A 30 -5.48 3.18 -2.37
CA PRO A 30 -6.47 4.03 -1.72
C PRO A 30 -6.07 4.38 -0.27
N ALA A 31 -6.08 5.67 0.05
CA ALA A 31 -5.68 6.21 1.33
C ALA A 31 -6.68 5.78 2.41
N THR A 32 -6.23 4.89 3.30
CA THR A 32 -7.05 4.25 4.34
C THR A 32 -6.40 4.50 5.70
N VAL A 33 -5.32 3.76 6.00
CA VAL A 33 -4.54 3.92 7.24
C VAL A 33 -3.33 4.81 6.93
N PHE A 34 -3.52 6.13 6.95
CA PHE A 34 -2.47 7.07 6.53
C PHE A 34 -2.31 8.33 7.41
N LYS A 35 -3.32 8.71 8.20
CA LYS A 35 -3.34 10.00 8.93
C LYS A 35 -2.18 10.20 9.90
N GLU A 36 -1.70 9.11 10.49
CA GLU A 36 -0.59 9.11 11.45
C GLU A 36 0.76 8.86 10.78
N LEU A 37 0.79 8.57 9.47
CA LEU A 37 2.05 8.32 8.78
C LEU A 37 2.87 9.59 8.65
N ARG A 38 4.17 9.44 8.89
CA ARG A 38 5.16 10.48 8.72
C ARG A 38 6.37 9.90 7.98
N SER A 39 7.14 10.76 7.34
CA SER A 39 8.47 10.38 6.84
C SER A 39 9.34 9.85 7.98
N GLY A 40 10.17 8.85 7.68
CA GLY A 40 10.98 8.12 8.66
C GLY A 40 10.29 6.90 9.28
N MET A 41 8.96 6.77 9.19
CA MET A 41 8.25 5.59 9.66
C MET A 41 8.44 4.38 8.73
N LYS A 42 8.15 3.17 9.22
CA LYS A 42 8.31 1.94 8.43
C LYS A 42 7.07 1.57 7.63
N LEU A 43 7.26 1.07 6.41
CA LEU A 43 6.31 0.21 5.73
C LEU A 43 6.81 -1.24 5.83
N VAL A 44 6.04 -2.11 6.49
CA VAL A 44 6.31 -3.55 6.52
C VAL A 44 5.46 -4.25 5.47
N PHE A 45 6.11 -4.93 4.54
CA PHE A 45 5.47 -5.64 3.43
C PHE A 45 4.81 -6.91 3.95
N TYR A 46 3.47 -6.92 3.98
CA TYR A 46 2.69 -8.11 4.29
C TYR A 46 2.24 -8.80 3.00
N GLN A 47 2.69 -10.03 2.81
CA GLN A 47 2.30 -10.87 1.69
C GLN A 47 0.94 -11.49 1.93
N SER A 48 0.02 -11.31 0.97
CA SER A 48 -1.33 -11.87 1.00
C SER A 48 -1.52 -13.01 -0.01
N HIS A 49 -2.67 -13.69 0.08
CA HIS A 49 -3.09 -14.89 -0.66
C HIS A 49 -2.30 -16.16 -0.32
N GLU A 50 -1.00 -16.18 -0.61
CA GLU A 50 -0.15 -17.35 -0.46
C GLU A 50 1.04 -17.05 0.46
N ASP A 51 1.49 -18.04 1.21
CA ASP A 51 2.64 -17.93 2.13
C ASP A 51 2.57 -16.65 2.98
N THR A 52 1.40 -16.42 3.58
CA THR A 52 1.06 -15.14 4.20
C THR A 52 2.01 -14.76 5.31
N GLY A 53 2.44 -13.50 5.36
CA GLY A 53 3.35 -13.04 6.40
C GLY A 53 4.13 -11.79 6.02
N TYR A 54 4.87 -11.25 6.97
CA TYR A 54 5.81 -10.16 6.73
C TYR A 54 7.05 -10.70 6.03
N VAL A 55 7.38 -10.10 4.89
CA VAL A 55 8.46 -10.55 4.00
C VAL A 55 9.58 -9.54 3.84
N GLY A 56 9.42 -8.34 4.40
CA GLY A 56 10.40 -7.28 4.34
C GLY A 56 9.87 -5.97 4.90
N GLU A 57 10.72 -4.95 4.88
CA GLU A 57 10.38 -3.59 5.29
C GLU A 57 11.09 -2.53 4.44
N ALA A 58 10.61 -1.31 4.55
CA ALA A 58 11.23 -0.12 3.99
C ALA A 58 10.94 1.10 4.87
N THR A 59 11.73 2.15 4.72
CA THR A 59 11.48 3.44 5.36
C THR A 59 10.66 4.31 4.42
N ILE A 60 9.62 4.96 4.94
CA ILE A 60 8.81 5.92 4.20
C ILE A 60 9.60 7.22 4.10
N LYS A 61 10.03 7.57 2.89
CA LYS A 61 10.75 8.81 2.61
C LYS A 61 9.79 9.98 2.41
N ARG A 62 8.75 9.77 1.60
CA ARG A 62 7.75 10.80 1.26
C ARG A 62 6.37 10.17 1.14
N ILE A 63 5.36 10.97 1.49
CA ILE A 63 3.94 10.62 1.38
C ILE A 63 3.30 11.66 0.45
N VAL A 64 2.61 11.21 -0.59
CA VAL A 64 1.82 12.07 -1.49
C VAL A 64 0.38 11.57 -1.48
N ILE A 65 -0.57 12.50 -1.37
CA ILE A 65 -2.01 12.22 -1.42
C ILE A 65 -2.56 12.90 -2.66
N ASP A 66 -3.31 12.17 -3.46
CA ASP A 66 -3.96 12.67 -4.67
C ASP A 66 -5.29 11.94 -4.88
N ASP A 67 -6.27 12.61 -5.48
CA ASP A 67 -7.55 11.97 -5.82
C ASP A 67 -7.43 11.09 -7.07
N ASP A 68 -6.46 11.37 -7.95
CA ASP A 68 -6.17 10.59 -9.15
C ASP A 68 -4.91 9.72 -8.98
N PRO A 69 -5.02 8.39 -8.96
CA PRO A 69 -3.84 7.51 -8.92
C PRO A 69 -2.95 7.63 -10.15
N LEU A 70 -3.45 8.12 -11.29
CA LEU A 70 -2.66 8.28 -12.51
C LEU A 70 -1.63 9.42 -12.36
N ALA A 71 -1.91 10.44 -11.55
CA ALA A 71 -0.99 11.53 -11.26
C ALA A 71 0.33 11.04 -10.62
N PHE A 72 0.31 9.90 -9.92
CA PHE A 72 1.54 9.30 -9.39
C PHE A 72 2.48 8.80 -10.47
N PHE A 73 1.98 8.39 -11.64
CA PHE A 73 2.83 7.97 -12.74
C PHE A 73 3.49 9.17 -13.43
N GLU A 74 2.87 10.35 -13.40
CA GLU A 74 3.52 11.59 -13.85
C GLU A 74 4.66 12.01 -12.90
N THR A 75 4.45 11.81 -11.60
CA THR A 75 5.42 12.22 -10.56
C THR A 75 6.57 11.21 -10.39
N PHE A 76 6.25 9.92 -10.38
CA PHE A 76 7.18 8.85 -10.01
C PHE A 76 7.54 7.93 -11.18
N GLY A 77 6.85 8.04 -12.32
CA GLY A 77 7.13 7.27 -13.51
C GLY A 77 7.14 5.76 -13.23
N ASP A 78 8.20 5.11 -13.71
CA ASP A 78 8.40 3.68 -13.58
C ASP A 78 8.74 3.23 -12.15
N ALA A 79 8.95 4.13 -11.18
CA ALA A 79 9.22 3.74 -9.79
C ALA A 79 7.99 3.14 -9.08
N VAL A 80 6.79 3.36 -9.62
CA VAL A 80 5.52 2.83 -9.10
C VAL A 80 5.49 1.31 -9.22
N PHE A 81 5.08 0.64 -8.14
CA PHE A 81 5.05 -0.82 -8.11
C PHE A 81 3.91 -1.44 -8.92
N LEU A 82 2.85 -0.69 -9.25
CA LEU A 82 1.81 -1.11 -10.18
C LEU A 82 2.11 -0.55 -11.57
N THR A 83 1.65 -1.23 -12.62
CA THR A 83 1.57 -0.60 -13.95
C THR A 83 0.38 0.35 -14.01
N ILE A 84 0.38 1.23 -15.01
CA ILE A 84 -0.74 2.15 -15.23
C ILE A 84 -2.03 1.39 -15.55
N GLU A 85 -1.95 0.27 -16.27
CA GLU A 85 -3.09 -0.59 -16.59
C GLU A 85 -3.65 -1.27 -15.33
N GLU A 86 -2.79 -1.75 -14.44
CA GLU A 86 -3.21 -2.35 -13.16
C GLU A 86 -3.87 -1.33 -12.25
N ALA A 87 -3.34 -0.10 -12.20
CA ALA A 87 -3.95 0.99 -11.44
C ALA A 87 -5.34 1.35 -12.01
N LYS A 88 -5.47 1.47 -13.34
CA LYS A 88 -6.77 1.70 -14.01
C LYS A 88 -7.76 0.58 -13.74
N ALA A 89 -7.35 -0.67 -13.95
CA ALA A 89 -8.20 -1.83 -13.70
C ALA A 89 -8.65 -1.93 -12.24
N TYR A 90 -7.81 -1.49 -11.29
CA TYR A 90 -8.20 -1.43 -9.89
C TYR A 90 -9.28 -0.38 -9.63
N VAL A 91 -9.14 0.83 -10.18
CA VAL A 91 -10.14 1.91 -10.07
C VAL A 91 -11.47 1.50 -10.71
N ASP A 92 -11.43 0.96 -11.93
CA ASP A 92 -12.63 0.53 -12.66
C ASP A 92 -13.38 -0.57 -11.89
N ASN A 93 -12.65 -1.52 -11.30
CA ASN A 93 -13.25 -2.54 -10.46
C ASN A 93 -13.88 -1.91 -9.22
N GLN A 94 -13.24 -0.96 -8.54
CA GLN A 94 -13.84 -0.29 -7.38
C GLN A 94 -15.18 0.39 -7.71
N GLU A 95 -15.31 1.01 -8.87
CA GLU A 95 -16.57 1.60 -9.32
C GLU A 95 -17.67 0.53 -9.48
N ARG A 96 -17.32 -0.67 -9.99
CA ARG A 96 -18.24 -1.81 -10.11
C ARG A 96 -18.72 -2.36 -8.77
N TRP A 97 -17.87 -2.34 -7.74
CA TRP A 97 -18.21 -2.80 -6.38
C TRP A 97 -19.07 -1.80 -5.58
N GLN A 98 -19.35 -0.60 -6.10
CA GLN A 98 -20.28 0.35 -5.45
C GLN A 98 -21.77 -0.07 -5.58
N GLY A 99 -22.06 -1.18 -6.27
CA GLY A 99 -23.41 -1.68 -6.48
C GLY A 99 -23.95 -2.55 -5.33
N VAL A 100 -25.15 -2.17 -4.85
CA VAL A 100 -26.25 -2.94 -4.21
C VAL A 100 -26.72 -2.44 -2.82
N ARG A 101 -25.91 -1.77 -1.99
CA ARG A 101 -26.39 -1.30 -0.64
C ARG A 101 -25.88 0.05 -0.14
N VAL A 102 -25.35 0.93 -0.99
CA VAL A 102 -24.87 2.25 -0.53
C VAL A 102 -25.97 3.29 -0.71
N ARG A 103 -26.29 4.05 0.36
CA ARG A 103 -27.25 5.16 0.38
C ARG A 103 -27.03 6.10 -0.81
N LYS A 104 -28.11 6.75 -1.28
CA LYS A 104 -28.21 7.70 -2.42
C LYS A 104 -27.23 8.90 -2.43
N GLU A 105 -26.25 8.97 -1.53
CA GLU A 105 -25.19 9.97 -1.55
C GLU A 105 -24.01 9.39 -2.34
N VAL A 106 -23.60 10.08 -3.41
CA VAL A 106 -22.43 9.71 -4.22
C VAL A 106 -21.27 9.41 -3.28
N PRO A 107 -20.75 8.17 -3.24
CA PRO A 107 -19.62 7.86 -2.37
C PRO A 107 -18.47 8.76 -2.80
N ARG A 108 -18.03 9.67 -1.94
CA ARG A 108 -16.83 10.47 -2.23
C ARG A 108 -15.71 9.49 -2.59
N LYS A 109 -15.17 9.62 -3.80
CA LYS A 109 -13.99 8.85 -4.22
C LYS A 109 -12.93 9.04 -3.14
N ARG A 110 -12.42 7.94 -2.62
CA ARG A 110 -11.38 8.02 -1.58
C ARG A 110 -10.11 8.51 -2.26
N PRO A 111 -9.39 9.47 -1.66
CA PRO A 111 -8.09 9.86 -2.17
C PRO A 111 -7.18 8.62 -2.17
N TRP A 112 -6.22 8.62 -3.06
CA TRP A 112 -5.13 7.69 -3.07
C TRP A 112 -3.91 8.25 -2.37
N MET A 113 -2.98 7.37 -2.06
CA MET A 113 -1.69 7.74 -1.51
C MET A 113 -0.57 7.01 -2.25
N ALA A 114 0.54 7.70 -2.42
CA ALA A 114 1.83 7.15 -2.79
C ALA A 114 2.80 7.29 -1.61
N LEU A 115 3.48 6.19 -1.29
CA LEU A 115 4.59 6.13 -0.35
C LEU A 115 5.86 5.93 -1.16
N GLU A 116 6.72 6.95 -1.22
CA GLU A 116 8.08 6.81 -1.71
C GLU A 116 8.91 6.14 -0.61
N LEU A 117 9.59 5.06 -0.96
CA LEU A 117 10.27 4.18 -0.03
C LEU A 117 11.78 4.22 -0.27
N GLU A 118 12.53 4.11 0.82
CA GLU A 118 13.97 3.93 0.80
C GLU A 118 14.39 2.79 1.72
N GLY A 119 15.61 2.29 1.52
CA GLY A 119 16.15 1.21 2.35
C GLY A 119 15.32 -0.08 2.31
N ILE A 120 14.70 -0.40 1.16
CA ILE A 120 13.88 -1.61 0.98
C ILE A 120 14.74 -2.85 1.24
N ARG A 121 14.31 -3.67 2.22
CA ARG A 121 14.98 -4.89 2.63
C ARG A 121 14.00 -6.04 2.69
N LYS A 122 14.41 -7.19 2.14
CA LYS A 122 13.69 -8.45 2.28
C LYS A 122 14.17 -9.16 3.54
N TYR A 123 13.27 -9.81 4.27
CA TYR A 123 13.63 -10.70 5.37
C TYR A 123 14.08 -12.06 4.82
N ASP A 124 15.00 -12.71 5.54
CA ASP A 124 15.44 -14.08 5.21
C ASP A 124 14.33 -15.10 5.44
N THR A 125 13.47 -14.85 6.45
CA THR A 125 12.35 -15.70 6.82
C THR A 125 11.04 -14.91 6.86
N VAL A 126 9.96 -15.56 6.42
CA VAL A 126 8.61 -14.98 6.47
C VAL A 126 8.12 -14.99 7.92
N LYS A 127 7.83 -13.81 8.47
CA LYS A 127 7.33 -13.68 9.85
C LYS A 127 5.80 -13.67 9.86
N LYS A 128 5.17 -14.57 10.61
CA LYS A 128 3.71 -14.58 10.74
C LYS A 128 3.23 -13.41 11.59
N PRO A 129 2.20 -12.64 11.17
CA PRO A 129 1.65 -11.60 12.00
C PRO A 129 0.87 -12.23 13.16
N GLU A 130 0.93 -11.63 14.34
CA GLU A 130 0.11 -12.06 15.49
C GLU A 130 -1.39 -11.92 15.22
N ARG A 131 -1.77 -10.97 14.36
CA ARG A 131 -3.15 -10.71 13.98
C ARG A 131 -3.25 -10.49 12.48
N PHE A 132 -4.37 -10.93 11.91
CA PHE A 132 -4.66 -10.75 10.48
C PHE A 132 -4.55 -9.28 10.04
N VAL A 133 -3.92 -9.04 8.88
CA VAL A 133 -3.83 -7.71 8.26
C VAL A 133 -4.99 -7.54 7.25
N PRO A 134 -5.98 -6.67 7.52
CA PRO A 134 -7.09 -6.42 6.62
C PRO A 134 -6.64 -5.65 5.37
N VAL A 135 -7.49 -5.62 4.34
CA VAL A 135 -7.25 -4.89 3.08
C VAL A 135 -6.90 -3.41 3.29
N GLY A 136 -7.53 -2.77 4.30
CA GLY A 136 -7.22 -1.39 4.68
C GLY A 136 -5.82 -1.19 5.28
N GLY A 137 -5.14 -2.25 5.70
CA GLY A 137 -3.89 -2.22 6.44
C GLY A 137 -4.05 -1.99 7.93
N ARG A 138 -2.92 -1.89 8.62
CA ARG A 138 -2.83 -1.63 10.06
C ARG A 138 -1.62 -0.77 10.39
N TYR A 139 -1.76 0.05 11.41
CA TYR A 139 -0.61 0.65 12.08
C TYR A 139 0.16 -0.42 12.85
N LEU A 140 1.48 -0.29 12.81
CA LEU A 140 2.41 -1.00 13.67
C LEU A 140 2.69 -0.13 14.89
N ARG A 141 2.81 -0.77 16.04
CA ARG A 141 2.98 -0.11 17.33
C ARG A 141 4.04 -0.86 18.13
N GLU A 142 4.81 -0.11 18.92
CA GLU A 142 5.74 -0.65 19.94
C GLU A 142 5.19 -0.48 21.35
#